data_AF-A0A967Z7G5-F1
#
_entry.id   AF-A0A967Z7G5-F1
#
_cell.length_a   1.000
_cell.length_b   1.000
_cell.length_c   1.000
_cell.angle_alpha   90.00
_cell.angle_beta   90.00
_cell.angle_gamma   90.00
#
_symmetry.space_group_name_H-M   'P 1'
#
loop_
_entity.id
_entity.type
_entity.pdbx_description
1 polymer ?
#
loop_
_entity_poly.entity_id
_entity_poly.type
_entity_poly.pdbx_seq_one_letter_code
_entity_poly.pdbx_strand_id
1 'polypeptide(L)'
;MSDLGKLWAGRVYGTNTGNIFVEFEQTEPTIIGRLRLLDPLAGVAVYSLKGSFDERLDLTGEWQEGGNPEAHGTLSINGRLTPDGHLRGTWISTIGTGGTFELFPHDLSVAPAQGGGEQTGPEQLYTRRKELGAIRLYADDVKELIKYITEEFSVPRPVVAYRVRGSEVAKYANDFINEFSAVGDLDYLKVTVQEPEEHGLNRLVMVELSSTGKNELLVQSTRESWVVGRSEALANFLKPYESTLVTTYKRFGLNINSVIFLAMIVAIPEIQWWGERTIFVVAVVALLGILYWLHAKFIPNTYILLRQTQPSAIVRAWPTIVSWVLAASASLAAAVVFRLITHGTL
;
A
#
# COMPACT_ATOMS: atom_id res chain seq x y z
N MET A 1 45.64 1.84 0.20
CA MET A 1 45.32 3.17 0.72
C MET A 1 44.09 3.62 -0.06
N SER A 2 42.97 3.80 0.61
CA SER A 2 41.68 4.10 -0.01
C SER A 2 41.68 5.56 -0.49
N ASP A 3 41.61 5.75 -1.79
CA ASP A 3 41.43 7.08 -2.41
C ASP A 3 40.11 7.67 -1.92
N LEU A 4 40.17 8.78 -1.17
CA LEU A 4 38.97 9.50 -0.72
C LEU A 4 38.37 10.19 -1.95
N GLY A 5 37.09 9.97 -2.25
CA GLY A 5 36.41 10.66 -3.35
C GLY A 5 36.51 12.17 -3.22
N LYS A 6 36.41 12.91 -4.32
CA LYS A 6 36.47 14.38 -4.33
C LYS A 6 35.10 15.02 -4.10
N LEU A 7 34.00 14.36 -4.46
CA LEU A 7 32.67 14.93 -4.38
C LEU A 7 31.78 14.13 -3.44
N TRP A 8 31.24 14.79 -2.43
CA TRP A 8 30.35 14.18 -1.45
C TRP A 8 29.12 15.04 -1.22
N ALA A 9 27.95 14.40 -1.11
CA ALA A 9 26.71 15.08 -0.74
C ALA A 9 26.02 14.34 0.41
N GLY A 10 25.25 15.06 1.22
CA GLY A 10 24.57 14.43 2.33
C GLY A 10 23.87 15.40 3.25
N ARG A 11 23.78 15.05 4.52
CA ARG A 11 23.03 15.81 5.53
C ARG A 11 23.77 15.91 6.86
N VAL A 12 23.53 17.03 7.54
CA VAL A 12 23.85 17.20 8.96
C VAL A 12 22.58 17.18 9.80
N TYR A 13 22.71 16.64 11.01
CA TYR A 13 21.67 16.54 12.02
C TYR A 13 22.20 17.11 13.34
N GLY A 14 21.29 17.53 14.23
CA GLY A 14 21.63 18.04 15.57
C GLY A 14 20.99 19.38 15.86
N THR A 15 21.76 20.26 16.51
CA THR A 15 21.34 21.63 16.84
C THR A 15 21.03 22.46 15.59
N ASN A 16 21.76 22.23 14.50
CA ASN A 16 21.39 22.66 13.15
C ASN A 16 21.16 21.42 12.26
N THR A 17 20.24 21.55 11.32
CA THR A 17 19.93 20.50 10.34
C THR A 17 19.95 21.10 8.94
N GLY A 18 20.52 20.38 7.98
CA GLY A 18 20.72 20.94 6.65
C GLY A 18 21.30 19.96 5.66
N ASN A 19 21.20 20.32 4.38
CA ASN A 19 21.88 19.59 3.31
C ASN A 19 23.32 20.10 3.22
N ILE A 20 24.25 19.19 2.97
CA ILE A 20 25.67 19.52 2.80
C ILE A 20 26.20 18.99 1.48
N PHE A 21 27.13 19.74 0.90
CA PHE A 21 27.94 19.32 -0.22
C PHE A 21 29.40 19.63 0.06
N VAL A 22 30.28 18.64 -0.10
CA VAL A 22 31.70 18.72 0.17
C VAL A 22 32.48 18.43 -1.10
N GLU A 23 33.37 19.35 -1.45
CA GLU A 23 34.33 19.20 -2.54
C GLU A 23 35.74 19.15 -1.96
N PHE A 24 36.45 18.04 -2.11
CA PHE A 24 37.86 17.94 -1.77
C PHE A 24 38.71 18.27 -3.00
N GLU A 25 39.50 19.34 -2.89
CA GLU A 25 40.45 19.77 -3.92
C GLU A 25 41.73 18.94 -3.84
N GLN A 26 42.11 18.55 -2.62
CA GLN A 26 43.28 17.73 -2.33
C GLN A 26 42.92 16.72 -1.25
N THR A 27 43.30 15.45 -1.45
CA THR A 27 42.99 14.35 -0.53
C THR A 27 44.24 13.76 0.15
N GLU A 28 45.44 14.00 -0.39
CA GLU A 28 46.73 13.59 0.18
C GLU A 28 47.82 14.66 -0.03
N PRO A 29 48.81 14.80 0.88
CA PRO A 29 48.92 14.19 2.21
C PRO A 29 48.07 14.91 3.28
N THR A 30 47.46 16.04 2.93
CA THR A 30 46.56 16.82 3.78
C THR A 30 45.29 17.05 2.98
N ILE A 31 44.15 16.88 3.62
CA ILE A 31 42.86 17.13 3.00
C ILE A 31 42.62 18.63 2.97
N ILE A 32 42.29 19.14 1.78
CA ILE A 32 41.83 20.50 1.56
C ILE A 32 40.53 20.42 0.77
N GLY A 33 39.51 21.14 1.22
CA GLY A 33 38.24 21.15 0.52
C GLY A 33 37.35 22.31 0.90
N ARG A 34 36.14 22.27 0.37
CA ARG A 34 35.11 23.28 0.57
C ARG A 34 33.79 22.59 0.93
N LEU A 35 33.20 23.01 2.04
CA LEU A 35 31.88 22.59 2.48
C LEU A 35 30.87 23.69 2.18
N ARG A 36 29.75 23.34 1.56
CA ARG A 36 28.54 24.17 1.48
C ARG A 36 27.47 23.54 2.35
N LEU A 37 27.01 24.30 3.33
CA LEU A 37 25.95 23.95 4.26
C LEU A 37 24.72 24.79 3.95
N LEU A 38 23.63 24.17 3.52
CA LEU A 38 22.33 24.82 3.40
C LEU A 38 21.57 24.64 4.71
N ASP A 39 21.52 25.70 5.51
CA ASP A 39 20.63 25.81 6.66
C ASP A 39 19.28 26.38 6.20
N PRO A 40 18.13 25.73 6.49
CA PRO A 40 16.82 26.21 6.06
C PRO A 40 16.44 27.60 6.58
N LEU A 41 17.03 28.04 7.71
CA LEU A 41 16.73 29.31 8.35
C LEU A 41 17.79 30.38 8.04
N ALA A 42 19.07 29.97 7.90
CA ALA A 42 20.18 30.89 7.70
C ALA A 42 20.73 30.96 6.25
N GLY A 43 20.23 30.11 5.35
CA GLY A 43 20.69 30.04 3.95
C GLY A 43 21.97 29.23 3.79
N VAL A 44 22.68 29.45 2.68
CA VAL A 44 23.92 28.72 2.38
C VAL A 44 25.10 29.38 3.09
N ALA A 45 25.80 28.61 3.92
CA ALA A 45 27.09 28.96 4.50
C ALA A 45 28.20 28.10 3.87
N VAL A 46 29.36 28.71 3.65
CA VAL A 46 30.50 28.08 3.00
C VAL A 46 31.69 28.06 3.94
N TYR A 47 32.32 26.89 4.06
CA TYR A 47 33.49 26.68 4.90
C TYR A 47 34.67 26.14 4.08
N SER A 48 35.87 26.62 4.36
CA SER A 48 37.11 25.98 3.92
C SER A 48 37.49 24.88 4.90
N LEU A 49 37.65 23.66 4.40
CA LEU A 49 38.00 22.48 5.16
C LEU A 49 39.51 22.20 5.06
N LYS A 50 40.11 21.84 6.19
CA LYS A 50 41.49 21.35 6.25
C LYS A 50 41.61 20.21 7.25
N GLY A 51 42.37 19.17 6.94
CA GLY A 51 42.66 18.12 7.92
C GLY A 51 43.34 16.89 7.34
N SER A 52 43.05 15.73 7.88
CA SER A 52 43.69 14.47 7.51
C SER A 52 42.71 13.30 7.50
N PHE A 53 43.07 12.27 6.75
CA PHE A 53 42.35 11.00 6.76
C PHE A 53 43.34 9.85 6.94
N ASP A 54 43.24 9.18 8.09
CA ASP A 54 43.98 7.97 8.43
C ASP A 54 43.07 7.05 9.25
N GLU A 55 42.35 6.16 8.56
CA GLU A 55 41.19 5.38 9.06
C GLU A 55 40.01 6.19 9.63
N ARG A 56 40.28 7.40 10.10
CA ARG A 56 39.35 8.41 10.61
C ARG A 56 39.57 9.70 9.85
N LEU A 57 38.48 10.38 9.57
CA LEU A 57 38.44 11.70 8.97
C LEU A 57 38.44 12.73 10.09
N ASP A 58 39.49 13.54 10.18
CA ASP A 58 39.57 14.64 11.13
C ASP A 58 39.75 15.94 10.35
N LEU A 59 38.73 16.79 10.33
CA LEU A 59 38.70 18.06 9.60
C LEU A 59 38.37 19.24 10.51
N THR A 60 38.96 20.39 10.21
CA THR A 60 38.54 21.69 10.71
C THR A 60 37.94 22.50 9.57
N GLY A 61 36.85 23.22 9.86
CA GLY A 61 36.16 24.07 8.90
C GLY A 61 36.17 25.52 9.35
N GLU A 62 36.76 26.41 8.55
CA GLU A 62 36.71 27.86 8.79
C GLU A 62 35.67 28.49 7.88
N TRP A 63 34.79 29.33 8.44
CA TRP A 63 33.78 30.03 7.66
C TRP A 63 34.43 31.00 6.67
N GLN A 64 33.92 31.03 5.44
CA GLN A 64 34.42 31.86 4.35
C GLN A 64 33.38 32.88 3.90
N GLU A 65 32.15 32.43 3.62
CA GLU A 65 31.09 33.29 3.05
C GLU A 65 29.69 32.70 3.29
N GLY A 66 28.68 33.56 3.11
CA GLY A 66 27.27 33.19 3.22
C GLY A 66 26.74 33.15 4.66
N GLY A 67 25.44 33.39 4.83
CA GLY A 67 24.81 33.53 6.14
C GLY A 67 25.24 34.78 6.91
N ASN A 68 24.91 34.84 8.20
CA ASN A 68 25.30 35.94 9.10
C ASN A 68 26.66 35.60 9.75
N PRO A 69 27.72 36.40 9.59
CA PRO A 69 29.06 36.11 10.14
C PRO A 69 29.08 35.83 11.65
N GLU A 70 28.21 36.47 12.42
CA GLU A 70 28.11 36.28 13.88
C GLU A 70 27.48 34.93 14.28
N ALA A 71 26.83 34.25 13.34
CA ALA A 71 26.15 32.96 13.54
C ALA A 71 27.00 31.75 13.13
N HIS A 72 28.28 31.96 12.79
CA HIS A 72 29.17 30.91 12.29
C HIS A 72 30.45 30.80 13.13
N GLY A 73 30.71 29.59 13.64
CA GLY A 73 31.93 29.24 14.37
C GLY A 73 32.82 28.29 13.57
N THR A 74 34.07 28.12 14.02
CA THR A 74 34.97 27.11 13.44
C THR A 74 34.40 25.73 13.72
N LEU A 75 34.30 24.90 12.67
CA LEU A 75 33.83 23.53 12.75
C LEU A 75 34.98 22.58 13.09
N SER A 76 34.72 21.59 13.93
CA SER A 76 35.51 20.38 14.12
C SER A 76 34.65 19.20 13.71
N ILE A 77 35.12 18.44 12.74
CA ILE A 77 34.37 17.36 12.07
C ILE A 77 35.21 16.09 12.20
N ASN A 78 34.63 15.06 12.82
CA ASN A 78 35.28 13.78 13.02
C ASN A 78 34.39 12.67 12.44
N GLY A 79 34.93 11.85 11.56
CA GLY A 79 34.17 10.82 10.86
C GLY A 79 34.96 9.55 10.58
N ARG A 80 34.27 8.55 10.03
CA ARG A 80 34.86 7.31 9.55
C ARG A 80 34.22 6.92 8.23
N LEU A 81 35.03 6.34 7.35
CA LEU A 81 34.54 5.68 6.15
C LEU A 81 33.91 4.35 6.56
N THR A 82 32.66 4.16 6.19
CA THR A 82 31.90 2.96 6.51
C THR A 82 32.13 1.88 5.43
N PRO A 83 31.83 0.60 5.70
CA PRO A 83 32.05 -0.48 4.73
C PRO A 83 31.27 -0.31 3.42
N ASP A 84 30.14 0.40 3.46
CA ASP A 84 29.28 0.79 2.33
C ASP A 84 29.80 2.01 1.55
N GLY A 85 30.96 2.57 1.93
CA GLY A 85 31.60 3.67 1.21
C GLY A 85 31.09 5.06 1.59
N HIS A 86 30.29 5.19 2.65
CA HIS A 86 29.78 6.46 3.16
C HIS A 86 30.71 7.04 4.23
N LEU A 87 30.66 8.35 4.44
CA LEU A 87 31.31 8.99 5.59
C LEU A 87 30.26 9.32 6.63
N ARG A 88 30.41 8.77 7.84
CA ARG A 88 29.54 9.08 8.98
C ARG A 88 30.35 9.58 10.16
N GLY A 89 29.80 10.54 10.90
CA GLY A 89 30.55 11.15 11.99
C GLY A 89 29.79 12.20 12.79
N THR A 90 30.54 12.95 13.57
CA THR A 90 30.08 14.06 14.39
C THR A 90 30.72 15.36 13.95
N TRP A 91 30.02 16.46 14.20
CA TRP A 91 30.53 17.81 13.99
C TRP A 91 30.18 18.66 15.21
N ILE A 92 31.05 19.60 15.54
CA ILE A 92 30.88 20.58 16.62
C ILE A 92 31.42 21.92 16.14
N SER A 93 30.84 23.03 16.56
CA SER A 93 31.34 24.37 16.30
C SER A 93 31.79 25.08 17.58
N THR A 94 32.64 26.10 17.44
CA THR A 94 33.08 26.94 18.56
C THR A 94 31.96 27.76 19.21
N ILE A 95 30.81 27.93 18.53
CA ILE A 95 29.64 28.64 19.04
C ILE A 95 28.65 27.70 19.78
N GLY A 96 29.05 26.45 20.02
CA GLY A 96 28.27 25.47 20.78
C GLY A 96 27.22 24.71 19.98
N THR A 97 27.19 24.87 18.65
CA THR A 97 26.38 24.01 17.78
C THR A 97 27.12 22.71 17.46
N GLY A 98 26.41 21.69 17.02
CA GLY A 98 26.94 20.37 16.75
C GLY A 98 25.86 19.31 16.55
N GLY A 99 26.32 18.12 16.17
CA GLY A 99 25.52 16.92 15.99
C GLY A 99 26.23 15.88 15.12
N THR A 100 25.49 15.21 14.25
CA THR A 100 25.99 14.13 13.39
C THR A 100 25.89 14.48 11.91
N PHE A 101 26.64 13.78 11.07
CA PHE A 101 26.54 13.91 9.62
C PHE A 101 26.63 12.55 8.91
N GLU A 102 26.11 12.53 7.69
CA GLU A 102 26.22 11.43 6.76
C GLU A 102 26.48 11.98 5.35
N LEU A 103 27.45 11.42 4.66
CA LEU A 103 27.94 11.85 3.34
C LEU A 103 28.09 10.64 2.40
N PHE A 104 27.67 10.83 1.16
CA PHE A 104 27.67 9.84 0.08
C PHE A 104 28.62 10.28 -1.05
N PRO A 105 29.47 9.40 -1.60
CA PRO A 105 30.38 9.76 -2.67
C PRO A 105 29.63 9.89 -4.00
N HIS A 106 29.99 10.89 -4.81
CA HIS A 106 29.32 11.19 -6.08
C HIS A 106 30.25 11.18 -7.30
N ASP A 107 31.56 11.06 -7.11
CA ASP A 107 32.55 11.00 -8.18
C ASP A 107 33.34 9.69 -8.21
N LEU A 108 33.27 8.91 -7.13
CA LEU A 108 33.67 7.52 -7.16
C LEU A 108 32.56 6.72 -7.82
N SER A 109 32.84 6.15 -9.00
CA SER A 109 32.10 4.97 -9.44
C SER A 109 32.40 3.90 -8.40
N VAL A 110 31.49 3.72 -7.44
CA VAL A 110 31.52 2.54 -6.57
C VAL A 110 31.25 1.38 -7.51
N ALA A 111 32.30 0.86 -8.13
CA ALA A 111 32.26 -0.47 -8.70
C ALA A 111 31.74 -1.35 -7.56
N PRO A 112 30.66 -2.13 -7.78
CA PRO A 112 30.11 -2.97 -6.72
C PRO A 112 31.28 -3.75 -6.15
N ALA A 113 31.54 -3.55 -4.85
CA ALA A 113 32.80 -3.88 -4.21
C ALA A 113 33.30 -5.26 -4.65
N GLN A 114 34.29 -5.30 -5.55
CA GLN A 114 35.03 -6.52 -5.85
C GLN A 114 36.01 -6.74 -4.70
N GLY A 115 35.47 -7.20 -3.58
CA GLY A 115 36.17 -7.33 -2.33
C GLY A 115 35.37 -8.15 -1.32
N GLY A 116 35.22 -9.45 -1.58
CA GLY A 116 35.30 -10.51 -0.56
C GLY A 116 34.40 -10.49 0.67
N GLY A 117 33.35 -9.67 0.73
CA GLY A 117 32.23 -9.84 1.65
C GLY A 117 31.03 -10.26 0.83
N GLU A 118 30.51 -11.47 1.06
CA GLU A 118 29.24 -11.90 0.49
C GLU A 118 28.22 -10.75 0.61
N GLN A 119 27.61 -10.33 -0.51
CA GLN A 119 26.33 -9.64 -0.49
C GLN A 119 25.34 -10.56 0.22
N THR A 120 25.31 -10.49 1.54
CA THR A 120 24.47 -11.32 2.40
C THR A 120 23.14 -10.60 2.56
N GLY A 121 22.25 -10.81 1.59
CA GLY A 121 20.82 -10.53 1.69
C GLY A 121 20.26 -9.55 0.66
N PRO A 122 18.99 -9.74 0.24
CA PRO A 122 18.62 -9.64 -1.18
C PRO A 122 18.24 -8.22 -1.64
N GLU A 123 18.65 -7.87 -2.87
CA GLU A 123 18.03 -6.81 -3.71
C GLU A 123 16.58 -7.16 -4.12
N GLN A 124 16.09 -8.34 -3.72
CA GLN A 124 14.86 -8.95 -4.19
C GLN A 124 13.74 -8.84 -3.15
N LEU A 125 12.64 -8.23 -3.57
CA LEU A 125 11.38 -8.20 -2.84
C LEU A 125 10.46 -9.29 -3.37
N TYR A 126 10.01 -10.16 -2.47
CA TYR A 126 8.95 -11.10 -2.77
C TYR A 126 7.62 -10.41 -2.52
N THR A 127 6.75 -10.39 -3.52
CA THR A 127 5.40 -9.84 -3.40
C THR A 127 4.39 -10.91 -3.73
N ARG A 128 3.42 -11.12 -2.84
CA ARG A 128 2.30 -12.03 -3.08
C ARG A 128 0.99 -11.29 -2.94
N ARG A 129 0.16 -11.41 -3.97
CA ARG A 129 -1.20 -10.88 -4.01
C ARG A 129 -2.20 -12.03 -3.95
N LYS A 130 -3.27 -11.83 -3.19
CA LYS A 130 -4.41 -12.74 -3.13
C LYS A 130 -5.70 -11.96 -3.29
N GLU A 131 -6.51 -12.41 -4.23
CA GLU A 131 -7.88 -11.95 -4.36
C GLU A 131 -8.73 -12.64 -3.29
N LEU A 132 -9.49 -11.83 -2.55
CA LEU A 132 -10.39 -12.26 -1.50
C LEU A 132 -11.82 -12.28 -2.06
N GLY A 133 -12.67 -13.11 -1.46
CA GLY A 133 -14.08 -13.15 -1.76
C GLY A 133 -14.82 -11.88 -1.31
N ALA A 134 -16.15 -11.94 -1.35
CA ALA A 134 -16.97 -10.83 -0.86
C ALA A 134 -16.93 -10.78 0.67
N ILE A 135 -16.40 -9.70 1.24
CA ILE A 135 -16.13 -9.60 2.68
C ILE A 135 -17.16 -8.72 3.39
N ARG A 136 -17.58 -9.13 4.60
CA ARG A 136 -18.42 -8.31 5.47
C ARG A 136 -17.76 -8.15 6.82
N LEU A 137 -17.56 -6.89 7.22
CA LEU A 137 -16.92 -6.56 8.49
C LEU A 137 -17.80 -5.61 9.30
N TYR A 138 -17.88 -5.87 10.60
CA TYR A 138 -18.44 -4.97 11.60
C TYR A 138 -17.33 -4.23 12.34
N ALA A 139 -17.70 -3.26 13.17
CA ALA A 139 -16.75 -2.48 13.96
C ALA A 139 -15.70 -3.37 14.67
N ASP A 140 -16.13 -4.39 15.41
CA ASP A 140 -15.19 -5.23 16.16
C ASP A 140 -14.32 -6.10 15.24
N ASP A 141 -14.86 -6.57 14.11
CA ASP A 141 -14.10 -7.32 13.12
C ASP A 141 -13.01 -6.44 12.46
N VAL A 142 -13.28 -5.14 12.25
CA VAL A 142 -12.27 -4.20 11.72
C VAL A 142 -11.15 -3.98 12.74
N LYS A 143 -11.47 -3.88 14.04
CA LYS A 143 -10.44 -3.81 15.10
C LYS A 143 -9.62 -5.09 15.15
N GLU A 144 -10.27 -6.24 15.05
CA GLU A 144 -9.62 -7.55 15.03
C GLU A 144 -8.71 -7.70 13.81
N LEU A 145 -9.15 -7.26 12.63
CA LEU A 145 -8.35 -7.22 11.41
C LEU A 145 -7.10 -6.35 11.57
N ILE A 146 -7.26 -5.12 12.06
CA ILE A 146 -6.13 -4.20 12.29
C ILE A 146 -5.14 -4.84 13.26
N LYS A 147 -5.63 -5.36 14.40
CA LYS A 147 -4.81 -6.05 15.39
C LYS A 147 -4.05 -7.22 14.77
N TYR A 148 -4.76 -8.09 14.06
CA TYR A 148 -4.19 -9.28 13.44
C TYR A 148 -3.12 -8.90 12.42
N ILE A 149 -3.38 -7.92 11.55
CA ILE A 149 -2.41 -7.41 10.56
C ILE A 149 -1.12 -6.91 11.22
N THR A 150 -1.23 -6.27 12.38
CA THR A 150 -0.09 -5.66 13.10
C THR A 150 0.71 -6.59 14.01
N GLU A 151 0.22 -7.79 14.32
CA GLU A 151 0.77 -8.66 15.37
C GLU A 151 2.24 -9.04 15.19
N GLU A 152 2.69 -9.22 13.95
CA GLU A 152 4.06 -9.64 13.64
C GLU A 152 5.04 -8.48 13.41
N PHE A 153 4.57 -7.24 13.53
CA PHE A 153 5.37 -6.02 13.36
C PHE A 153 5.96 -5.57 14.69
N SER A 154 7.23 -5.16 14.71
CA SER A 154 7.92 -4.75 15.94
C SER A 154 7.47 -3.37 16.42
N VAL A 155 7.21 -2.46 15.48
CA VAL A 155 6.69 -1.12 15.76
C VAL A 155 5.52 -0.83 14.83
N PRO A 156 4.34 -1.42 15.10
CA PRO A 156 3.21 -1.32 14.17
C PRO A 156 2.69 0.11 14.11
N ARG A 157 2.75 0.70 12.90
CA ARG A 157 2.10 1.98 12.58
C ARG A 157 1.09 1.79 11.45
N PRO A 158 -0.02 1.08 11.70
CA PRO A 158 -1.04 0.88 10.69
C PRO A 158 -1.68 2.20 10.26
N VAL A 159 -1.79 2.40 8.96
CA VAL A 159 -2.52 3.48 8.32
C VAL A 159 -3.78 2.90 7.72
N VAL A 160 -4.90 3.55 7.99
CA VAL A 160 -6.20 3.20 7.44
C VAL A 160 -6.64 4.29 6.48
N ALA A 161 -6.88 3.92 5.23
CA ALA A 161 -7.52 4.75 4.24
C ALA A 161 -8.98 4.30 4.03
N TYR A 162 -9.90 5.25 3.96
CA TYR A 162 -11.32 5.00 3.76
C TYR A 162 -11.95 6.15 2.97
N ARG A 163 -13.10 5.89 2.33
CA ARG A 163 -13.81 6.90 1.57
C ARG A 163 -14.93 7.52 2.39
N VAL A 164 -14.99 8.85 2.42
CA VAL A 164 -16.06 9.61 3.05
C VAL A 164 -16.40 10.82 2.19
N ARG A 165 -17.70 11.01 1.90
CA ARG A 165 -18.19 12.14 1.07
C ARG A 165 -17.46 12.27 -0.28
N GLY A 166 -17.13 11.15 -0.91
CA GLY A 166 -16.43 11.10 -2.20
C GLY A 166 -14.92 11.37 -2.15
N SER A 167 -14.35 11.66 -0.98
CA SER A 167 -12.90 11.82 -0.79
C SER A 167 -12.32 10.60 -0.08
N GLU A 168 -11.09 10.23 -0.45
CA GLU A 168 -10.30 9.24 0.29
C GLU A 168 -9.51 9.94 1.39
N VAL A 169 -9.62 9.44 2.61
CA VAL A 169 -8.94 9.98 3.79
C VAL A 169 -8.07 8.88 4.38
N ALA A 170 -6.80 9.18 4.63
CA ALA A 170 -5.86 8.28 5.29
C ALA A 170 -5.46 8.85 6.66
N LYS A 171 -5.48 8.01 7.69
CA LYS A 171 -5.05 8.36 9.06
C LYS A 171 -4.49 7.15 9.80
N TYR A 172 -3.88 7.37 10.96
CA TYR A 172 -3.43 6.25 11.79
C TYR A 172 -4.62 5.45 12.32
N ALA A 173 -4.43 4.14 12.49
CA ALA A 173 -5.53 3.25 12.87
C ALA A 173 -6.15 3.62 14.23
N ASN A 174 -5.35 4.11 15.19
CA ASN A 174 -5.87 4.53 16.50
C ASN A 174 -6.84 5.71 16.37
N ASP A 175 -6.48 6.71 15.56
CA ASP A 175 -7.35 7.87 15.30
C ASP A 175 -8.64 7.43 14.58
N PHE A 176 -8.50 6.53 13.60
CA PHE A 176 -9.63 5.94 12.91
C PHE A 176 -10.57 5.19 13.87
N ILE A 177 -10.04 4.33 14.75
CA ILE A 177 -10.81 3.56 15.73
C ILE A 177 -11.58 4.47 16.69
N ASN A 178 -10.93 5.54 17.17
CA ASN A 178 -11.57 6.51 18.06
C ASN A 178 -12.74 7.26 17.42
N GLU A 179 -12.79 7.31 16.08
CA GLU A 179 -13.81 8.01 15.30
C GLU A 179 -14.83 7.07 14.62
N PHE A 180 -14.81 5.75 14.85
CA PHE A 180 -15.68 4.77 14.18
C PHE A 180 -17.14 5.20 14.09
N SER A 181 -17.70 5.69 15.20
CA SER A 181 -19.11 6.10 15.29
C SER A 181 -19.43 7.32 14.41
N ALA A 182 -18.47 8.22 14.23
CA ALA A 182 -18.60 9.43 13.41
C ALA A 182 -18.45 9.12 11.92
N VAL A 183 -17.57 8.18 11.57
CA VAL A 183 -17.30 7.77 10.18
C VAL A 183 -18.52 7.10 9.53
N GLY A 184 -19.17 6.18 10.25
CA GLY A 184 -20.34 5.47 9.73
C GLY A 184 -19.98 4.29 8.82
N ASP A 185 -20.90 3.91 7.94
CA ASP A 185 -20.72 2.76 7.05
C ASP A 185 -19.75 3.10 5.91
N LEU A 186 -18.89 2.15 5.55
CA LEU A 186 -17.82 2.34 4.56
C LEU A 186 -18.03 1.45 3.33
N ASP A 187 -17.82 2.04 2.17
CA ASP A 187 -17.80 1.38 0.86
C ASP A 187 -16.37 1.04 0.38
N TYR A 188 -15.36 1.53 1.10
CA TYR A 188 -13.93 1.35 0.84
C TYR A 188 -13.15 1.39 2.16
N LEU A 189 -12.25 0.42 2.34
CA LEU A 189 -11.31 0.36 3.46
C LEU A 189 -9.99 -0.25 2.99
N LYS A 190 -8.89 0.43 3.27
CA LYS A 190 -7.54 -0.06 3.01
C LYS A 190 -6.71 0.08 4.28
N VAL A 191 -6.25 -1.05 4.80
CA VAL A 191 -5.36 -1.10 5.96
C VAL A 191 -3.97 -1.43 5.48
N THR A 192 -3.00 -0.58 5.80
CA THR A 192 -1.61 -0.71 5.39
C THR A 192 -0.72 -0.65 6.62
N VAL A 193 0.17 -1.62 6.79
CA VAL A 193 1.24 -1.57 7.79
C VAL A 193 2.56 -1.88 7.10
N GLN A 194 3.58 -1.10 7.43
CA GLN A 194 4.92 -1.29 6.92
C GLN A 194 5.94 -1.01 8.02
N GLU A 195 7.07 -1.70 7.93
CA GLU A 195 8.24 -1.38 8.74
C GLU A 195 9.53 -1.68 7.97
N PRO A 196 10.65 -1.03 8.34
CA PRO A 196 11.96 -1.35 7.80
C PRO A 196 12.35 -2.81 8.09
N GLU A 197 12.88 -3.47 7.07
CA GLU A 197 13.53 -4.77 7.10
C GLU A 197 15.03 -4.59 6.77
N GLU A 198 15.77 -5.69 6.61
CA GLU A 198 17.18 -5.67 6.21
C GLU A 198 17.41 -4.88 4.91
N HIS A 199 18.61 -4.31 4.77
CA HIS A 199 19.07 -3.59 3.57
C HIS A 199 18.23 -2.36 3.18
N GLY A 200 17.49 -1.77 4.13
CA GLY A 200 16.72 -0.53 3.90
C GLY A 200 15.44 -0.73 3.10
N LEU A 201 15.03 -1.97 2.85
CA LEU A 201 13.76 -2.32 2.26
C LEU A 201 12.67 -2.36 3.33
N ASN A 202 11.40 -2.15 2.94
CA ASN A 202 10.28 -2.27 3.87
C ASN A 202 9.54 -3.59 3.64
N ARG A 203 9.21 -4.28 4.73
CA ARG A 203 8.13 -5.28 4.70
C ARG A 203 6.79 -4.59 4.82
N LEU A 204 5.80 -5.10 4.09
CA LEU A 204 4.51 -4.46 3.88
C LEU A 204 3.39 -5.51 3.92
N VAL A 205 2.32 -5.18 4.64
CA VAL A 205 1.04 -5.87 4.54
C VAL A 205 -0.03 -4.83 4.22
N MET A 206 -0.84 -5.12 3.21
CA MET A 206 -1.95 -4.28 2.77
C MET A 206 -3.18 -5.16 2.57
N VAL A 207 -4.28 -4.78 3.20
CA VAL A 207 -5.61 -5.36 2.94
C VAL A 207 -6.49 -4.25 2.40
N GLU A 208 -6.95 -4.41 1.18
CA GLU A 208 -7.81 -3.46 0.48
C GLU A 208 -9.15 -4.10 0.18
N LEU A 209 -10.21 -3.47 0.67
CA LEU A 209 -11.59 -3.93 0.59
C LEU A 209 -12.42 -2.84 -0.10
N SER A 210 -13.08 -3.21 -1.18
CA SER A 210 -13.86 -2.29 -2.01
C SER A 210 -15.23 -2.86 -2.31
N SER A 211 -16.25 -2.01 -2.24
CA SER A 211 -17.63 -2.36 -2.59
C SER A 211 -17.82 -2.63 -4.09
N THR A 212 -17.04 -1.96 -4.94
CA THR A 212 -17.17 -1.98 -6.42
C THR A 212 -15.94 -2.58 -7.13
N GLY A 213 -14.79 -2.62 -6.45
CA GLY A 213 -13.56 -3.22 -6.94
C GLY A 213 -13.32 -4.63 -6.40
N LYS A 214 -12.11 -5.15 -6.60
CA LYS A 214 -11.68 -6.41 -6.00
C LYS A 214 -11.29 -6.19 -4.54
N ASN A 215 -11.49 -7.24 -3.74
CA ASN A 215 -10.88 -7.30 -2.42
C ASN A 215 -9.54 -7.98 -2.57
N GLU A 216 -8.48 -7.37 -2.06
CA GLU A 216 -7.13 -7.89 -2.24
C GLU A 216 -6.32 -7.80 -0.95
N LEU A 217 -5.49 -8.81 -0.79
CA LEU A 217 -4.42 -8.86 0.19
C LEU A 217 -3.11 -8.80 -0.58
N LEU A 218 -2.21 -7.91 -0.15
CA LEU A 218 -0.84 -7.82 -0.64
C LEU A 218 0.11 -7.96 0.55
N VAL A 219 1.05 -8.87 0.41
CA VAL A 219 2.15 -9.07 1.38
C VAL A 219 3.47 -8.97 0.62
N GLN A 220 4.42 -8.25 1.20
CA GLN A 220 5.74 -8.03 0.61
C GLN A 220 6.83 -8.01 1.68
N SER A 221 7.96 -8.63 1.39
CA SER A 221 9.15 -8.70 2.26
C SER A 221 10.36 -9.23 1.48
N THR A 222 11.56 -9.07 2.03
CA THR A 222 12.79 -9.72 1.53
C THR A 222 12.81 -11.23 1.77
N ARG A 223 11.93 -11.76 2.64
CA ARG A 223 11.86 -13.18 3.02
C ARG A 223 10.64 -13.87 2.39
N GLU A 224 10.87 -14.71 1.38
CA GLU A 224 9.80 -15.45 0.68
C GLU A 224 8.92 -16.28 1.63
N SER A 225 9.54 -17.02 2.55
CA SER A 225 8.83 -17.90 3.49
C SER A 225 7.83 -17.13 4.35
N TRP A 226 8.21 -15.91 4.78
CA TRP A 226 7.34 -15.02 5.52
C TRP A 226 6.19 -14.51 4.63
N VAL A 227 6.48 -14.08 3.40
CA VAL A 227 5.45 -13.63 2.44
C VAL A 227 4.42 -14.72 2.18
N VAL A 228 4.87 -15.94 1.91
CA VAL A 228 3.98 -17.10 1.70
C VAL A 228 3.16 -17.37 2.96
N GLY A 229 3.80 -17.57 4.10
CA GLY A 229 3.12 -17.91 5.36
C GLY A 229 2.11 -16.83 5.78
N ARG A 230 2.52 -15.56 5.75
CA ARG A 230 1.68 -14.43 6.15
C ARG A 230 0.51 -14.23 5.21
N SER A 231 0.71 -14.41 3.90
CA SER A 231 -0.40 -14.31 2.94
C SER A 231 -1.42 -15.46 3.07
N GLU A 232 -0.99 -16.67 3.42
CA GLU A 232 -1.89 -17.79 3.72
C GLU A 232 -2.63 -17.57 5.04
N ALA A 233 -1.93 -17.15 6.09
CA ALA A 233 -2.50 -16.88 7.41
C ALA A 233 -3.57 -15.78 7.35
N LEU A 234 -3.27 -14.64 6.71
CA LEU A 234 -4.22 -13.54 6.55
C LEU A 234 -5.42 -13.92 5.70
N ALA A 235 -5.22 -14.68 4.61
CA ALA A 235 -6.34 -15.16 3.81
C ALA A 235 -7.25 -16.11 4.60
N ASN A 236 -6.66 -17.01 5.40
CA ASN A 236 -7.41 -17.93 6.25
C ASN A 236 -8.13 -17.20 7.40
N PHE A 237 -7.52 -16.16 7.97
CA PHE A 237 -8.14 -15.28 8.95
C PHE A 237 -9.34 -14.54 8.35
N LEU A 238 -9.26 -14.08 7.10
CA LEU A 238 -10.34 -13.35 6.44
C LEU A 238 -11.48 -14.26 5.93
N LYS A 239 -11.20 -15.55 5.74
CA LYS A 239 -12.14 -16.53 5.19
C LYS A 239 -13.51 -16.63 5.90
N PRO A 240 -13.61 -16.59 7.24
CA PRO A 240 -14.89 -16.61 7.93
C PRO A 240 -15.75 -15.35 7.70
N TYR A 241 -15.11 -14.22 7.35
CA TYR A 241 -15.79 -12.98 7.00
C TYR A 241 -16.20 -12.93 5.53
N GLU A 242 -15.79 -13.91 4.72
CA GLU A 242 -16.25 -14.05 3.36
C GLU A 242 -17.68 -14.61 3.31
N SER A 243 -18.53 -13.96 2.52
CA SER A 243 -19.83 -14.51 2.17
C SER A 243 -19.66 -15.53 1.05
N THR A 244 -19.48 -16.80 1.40
CA THR A 244 -19.28 -17.92 0.45
C THR A 244 -20.31 -17.91 -0.68
N LEU A 245 -21.56 -17.55 -0.40
CA LEU A 245 -22.64 -17.50 -1.39
C LEU A 245 -22.48 -16.33 -2.37
N VAL A 246 -22.13 -15.14 -1.88
CA VAL A 246 -21.86 -13.99 -2.77
C VAL A 246 -20.60 -14.23 -3.58
N THR A 247 -19.55 -14.80 -2.98
CA THR A 247 -18.31 -15.17 -3.67
C THR A 247 -18.56 -16.24 -4.74
N THR A 248 -19.27 -17.32 -4.40
CA THR A 248 -19.62 -18.39 -5.35
C THR A 248 -20.51 -17.85 -6.46
N TYR A 249 -21.49 -17.00 -6.16
CA TYR A 249 -22.34 -16.41 -7.20
C TYR A 249 -21.58 -15.37 -8.05
N LYS A 250 -20.63 -14.60 -7.54
CA LYS A 250 -19.82 -13.73 -8.42
C LYS A 250 -18.87 -14.53 -9.31
N ARG A 251 -18.36 -15.64 -8.79
CA ARG A 251 -17.50 -16.58 -9.54
C ARG A 251 -18.27 -17.43 -10.55
N PHE A 252 -19.50 -17.82 -10.22
CA PHE A 252 -20.31 -18.80 -10.98
C PHE A 252 -21.69 -18.28 -11.40
N GLY A 253 -22.06 -17.02 -11.16
CA GLY A 253 -23.37 -16.44 -11.55
C GLY A 253 -23.54 -16.38 -13.07
N LEU A 254 -22.42 -16.40 -13.80
CA LEU A 254 -22.36 -16.71 -15.22
C LEU A 254 -23.04 -18.05 -15.56
N ASN A 255 -23.07 -19.04 -14.65
CA ASN A 255 -23.72 -20.34 -14.89
C ASN A 255 -25.24 -20.27 -14.86
N ILE A 256 -25.87 -19.42 -14.03
CA ILE A 256 -27.35 -19.28 -14.07
C ILE A 256 -27.78 -18.59 -15.36
N ASN A 257 -27.06 -17.55 -15.77
CA ASN A 257 -27.30 -16.91 -17.07
C ASN A 257 -27.10 -17.90 -18.23
N SER A 258 -26.09 -18.78 -18.12
CA SER A 258 -25.84 -19.84 -19.10
C SER A 258 -26.96 -20.88 -19.12
N VAL A 259 -27.53 -21.25 -17.98
CA VAL A 259 -28.68 -22.15 -17.88
C VAL A 259 -29.93 -21.50 -18.47
N ILE A 260 -30.22 -20.24 -18.17
CA ILE A 260 -31.35 -19.49 -18.75
C ILE A 260 -31.17 -19.36 -20.27
N PHE A 261 -29.96 -19.06 -20.74
CA PHE A 261 -29.64 -18.96 -22.15
C PHE A 261 -29.76 -20.31 -22.87
N LEU A 262 -29.34 -21.40 -22.24
CA LEU A 262 -29.49 -22.75 -22.78
C LEU A 262 -30.97 -23.17 -22.84
N ALA A 263 -31.75 -22.88 -21.78
CA ALA A 263 -33.19 -23.08 -21.77
C ALA A 263 -33.89 -22.27 -22.89
N MET A 264 -33.44 -21.03 -23.13
CA MET A 264 -33.92 -20.21 -24.23
C MET A 264 -33.65 -20.88 -25.59
N ILE A 265 -32.43 -21.38 -25.83
CA ILE A 265 -32.09 -22.11 -27.07
C ILE A 265 -33.00 -23.33 -27.28
N VAL A 266 -33.26 -24.09 -26.21
CA VAL A 266 -34.15 -25.26 -26.27
C VAL A 266 -35.59 -24.86 -26.58
N ALA A 267 -36.06 -23.70 -26.09
CA ALA A 267 -37.43 -23.25 -26.24
C ALA A 267 -37.74 -22.53 -27.57
N ILE A 268 -36.75 -21.87 -28.20
CA ILE A 268 -36.92 -21.12 -29.46
C ILE A 268 -37.62 -21.92 -30.59
N PRO A 269 -37.29 -23.21 -30.82
CA PRO A 269 -37.90 -23.99 -31.90
C PRO A 269 -39.41 -24.14 -31.80
N GLU A 270 -40.00 -24.09 -30.60
CA GLU A 270 -41.44 -24.25 -30.40
C GLU A 270 -42.25 -23.03 -30.86
N ILE A 271 -41.61 -21.86 -30.94
CA ILE A 271 -42.25 -20.63 -31.43
C ILE A 271 -42.26 -20.69 -32.97
N GLN A 272 -43.42 -20.63 -33.60
CA GLN A 272 -43.50 -20.80 -35.07
C GLN A 272 -43.17 -19.53 -35.85
N TRP A 273 -43.59 -18.35 -35.37
CA TRP A 273 -43.43 -17.10 -36.11
C TRP A 273 -42.09 -16.41 -35.79
N TRP A 274 -41.41 -15.91 -36.82
CA TRP A 274 -40.07 -15.33 -36.67
C TRP A 274 -40.04 -14.06 -35.80
N GLY A 275 -41.06 -13.21 -35.87
CA GLY A 275 -41.08 -12.00 -35.04
C GLY A 275 -41.33 -12.29 -33.55
N GLU A 276 -42.11 -13.32 -33.23
CA GLU A 276 -42.33 -13.81 -31.86
C GLU A 276 -41.04 -14.39 -31.27
N ARG A 277 -40.26 -15.12 -32.07
CA ARG A 277 -38.92 -15.59 -31.68
C ARG A 277 -38.02 -14.41 -31.32
N THR A 278 -38.00 -13.36 -32.15
CA THR A 278 -37.20 -12.16 -31.89
C THR A 278 -37.66 -11.47 -30.60
N ILE A 279 -38.97 -11.32 -30.38
CA ILE A 279 -39.52 -10.72 -29.16
C ILE A 279 -39.12 -11.54 -27.92
N PHE A 280 -39.23 -12.87 -27.99
CA PHE A 280 -38.83 -13.75 -26.90
C PHE A 280 -37.35 -13.60 -26.55
N VAL A 281 -36.46 -13.65 -27.55
CA VAL A 281 -35.01 -13.49 -27.34
C VAL A 281 -34.69 -12.12 -26.75
N VAL A 282 -35.25 -11.04 -27.30
CA VAL A 282 -35.03 -9.68 -26.79
C VAL A 282 -35.52 -9.54 -25.35
N ALA A 283 -36.68 -10.10 -25.02
CA ALA A 283 -37.22 -10.06 -23.66
C ALA A 283 -36.33 -10.82 -22.67
N VAL A 284 -35.85 -12.02 -23.02
CA VAL A 284 -34.94 -12.80 -22.17
C VAL A 284 -33.60 -12.08 -21.98
N VAL A 285 -33.02 -11.54 -23.06
CA VAL A 285 -31.77 -10.76 -22.97
C VAL A 285 -31.96 -9.50 -22.12
N ALA A 286 -33.07 -8.79 -22.26
CA ALA A 286 -33.39 -7.62 -21.44
C ALA A 286 -33.56 -8.00 -19.96
N LEU A 287 -34.24 -9.11 -19.65
CA LEU A 287 -34.37 -9.63 -18.29
C LEU A 287 -33.00 -10.00 -17.69
N LEU A 288 -32.14 -10.67 -18.45
CA LEU A 288 -30.77 -10.98 -18.02
C LEU A 288 -29.95 -9.70 -17.77
N GLY A 289 -30.11 -8.68 -18.62
CA GLY A 289 -29.46 -7.38 -18.46
C GLY A 289 -29.94 -6.63 -17.22
N ILE A 290 -31.25 -6.60 -16.97
CA ILE A 290 -31.85 -6.01 -15.76
C ILE A 290 -31.37 -6.75 -14.51
N LEU A 291 -31.35 -8.08 -14.54
CA LEU A 291 -30.85 -8.90 -13.44
C LEU A 291 -29.38 -8.56 -13.16
N TYR A 292 -28.53 -8.57 -14.18
CA TYR A 292 -27.12 -8.19 -14.06
C TYR A 292 -26.95 -6.80 -13.43
N TRP A 293 -27.72 -5.80 -13.89
CA TRP A 293 -27.69 -4.45 -13.36
C TRP A 293 -28.15 -4.36 -11.90
N LEU A 294 -29.25 -5.03 -11.54
CA LEU A 294 -29.75 -5.11 -10.16
C LEU A 294 -28.70 -5.76 -9.25
N HIS A 295 -28.07 -6.85 -9.68
CA HIS A 295 -27.03 -7.51 -8.90
C HIS A 295 -25.80 -6.62 -8.69
N ALA A 296 -25.32 -5.97 -9.74
CA ALA A 296 -24.18 -5.06 -9.64
C ALA A 296 -24.48 -3.87 -8.69
N LYS A 297 -25.73 -3.40 -8.69
CA LYS A 297 -26.16 -2.27 -7.86
C LYS A 297 -26.43 -2.64 -6.39
N PHE A 298 -27.00 -3.81 -6.12
CA PHE A 298 -27.52 -4.17 -4.80
C PHE A 298 -26.64 -5.18 -4.02
N ILE A 299 -25.66 -5.83 -4.66
CA ILE A 299 -24.78 -6.81 -4.02
C ILE A 299 -23.32 -6.35 -4.07
N PRO A 300 -22.89 -5.47 -3.14
CA PRO A 300 -21.51 -4.97 -3.11
C PRO A 300 -20.51 -6.09 -2.78
N ASN A 301 -19.28 -5.97 -3.27
CA ASN A 301 -18.17 -6.90 -2.95
C ASN A 301 -17.75 -6.81 -1.49
N THR A 302 -17.90 -5.64 -0.89
CA THR A 302 -17.58 -5.42 0.51
C THR A 302 -18.67 -4.59 1.15
N TYR A 303 -19.00 -4.94 2.40
CA TYR A 303 -19.89 -4.16 3.22
C TYR A 303 -19.30 -3.99 4.62
N ILE A 304 -19.00 -2.75 5.02
CA ILE A 304 -18.36 -2.44 6.30
C ILE A 304 -19.29 -1.56 7.11
N LEU A 305 -19.76 -2.08 8.23
CA LEU A 305 -20.74 -1.45 9.11
C LEU A 305 -20.07 -1.06 10.42
N LEU A 306 -19.63 0.19 10.54
CA LEU A 306 -18.95 0.66 11.77
C LEU A 306 -19.92 1.05 12.89
N ARG A 307 -21.23 1.22 12.58
CA ARG A 307 -22.25 1.63 13.57
C ARG A 307 -22.91 0.47 14.31
N GLN A 308 -22.78 -0.76 13.82
CA GLN A 308 -23.47 -1.92 14.38
C GLN A 308 -22.46 -2.90 14.99
N THR A 309 -22.69 -3.30 16.23
CA THR A 309 -22.06 -4.48 16.83
C THR A 309 -22.85 -5.70 16.35
N GLN A 310 -22.26 -6.49 15.45
CA GLN A 310 -22.77 -7.72 14.81
C GLN A 310 -24.32 -7.89 14.76
N PRO A 311 -24.97 -7.62 13.61
CA PRO A 311 -26.40 -7.79 13.45
C PRO A 311 -26.81 -9.28 13.48
N SER A 312 -28.10 -9.49 13.75
CA SER A 312 -28.72 -10.81 13.82
C SER A 312 -28.50 -11.62 12.52
N ALA A 313 -28.51 -12.95 12.64
CA ALA A 313 -28.26 -13.86 11.51
C ALA A 313 -29.16 -13.60 10.28
N ILE A 314 -30.36 -13.06 10.51
CA ILE A 314 -31.34 -12.71 9.46
C ILE A 314 -30.87 -11.52 8.63
N VAL A 315 -30.35 -10.46 9.26
CA VAL A 315 -29.82 -9.27 8.55
C VAL A 315 -28.59 -9.66 7.72
N ARG A 316 -27.77 -10.59 8.22
CA ARG A 316 -26.62 -11.16 7.49
C ARG A 316 -27.05 -11.95 6.24
N ALA A 317 -28.19 -12.63 6.28
CA ALA A 317 -28.69 -13.43 5.17
C ALA A 317 -29.49 -12.63 4.13
N TRP A 318 -29.94 -11.40 4.45
CA TRP A 318 -30.83 -10.62 3.58
C TRP A 318 -30.32 -10.42 2.14
N PRO A 319 -29.06 -10.02 1.87
CA PRO A 319 -28.59 -9.85 0.49
C PRO A 319 -28.63 -11.16 -0.31
N THR A 320 -28.44 -12.30 0.37
CA THR A 320 -28.53 -13.63 -0.21
C THR A 320 -29.97 -13.98 -0.58
N ILE A 321 -30.92 -13.67 0.31
CA ILE A 321 -32.34 -13.90 0.06
C ILE A 321 -32.79 -13.07 -1.15
N VAL A 322 -32.40 -11.80 -1.22
CA VAL A 322 -32.68 -10.92 -2.37
C VAL A 322 -32.11 -11.50 -3.66
N SER A 323 -30.86 -11.99 -3.64
CA SER A 323 -30.23 -12.65 -4.80
C SER A 323 -31.03 -13.84 -5.32
N TRP A 324 -31.51 -14.72 -4.43
CA TRP A 324 -32.30 -15.89 -4.81
C TRP A 324 -33.68 -15.51 -5.34
N VAL A 325 -34.35 -14.54 -4.70
CA VAL A 325 -35.67 -14.05 -5.13
C VAL A 325 -35.59 -13.38 -6.51
N LEU A 326 -34.53 -12.59 -6.76
CA LEU A 326 -34.31 -11.97 -8.07
C LEU A 326 -34.06 -13.02 -9.17
N ALA A 327 -33.23 -14.03 -8.90
CA ALA A 327 -32.99 -15.11 -9.86
C ALA A 327 -34.26 -15.94 -10.13
N ALA A 328 -35.02 -16.30 -9.09
CA ALA A 328 -36.26 -17.05 -9.23
C ALA A 328 -37.35 -16.27 -9.99
N SER A 329 -37.48 -14.97 -9.71
CA SER A 329 -38.45 -14.11 -10.40
C SER A 329 -38.11 -13.89 -11.88
N ALA A 330 -36.83 -13.78 -12.24
CA ALA A 330 -36.40 -13.68 -13.63
C ALA A 330 -36.75 -14.95 -14.44
N SER A 331 -36.50 -16.14 -13.87
CA SER A 331 -36.88 -17.41 -14.51
C SER A 331 -38.39 -17.55 -14.67
N LEU A 332 -39.17 -17.13 -13.66
CA LEU A 332 -40.63 -17.17 -13.71
C LEU A 332 -41.18 -16.19 -14.74
N ALA A 333 -40.62 -14.99 -14.83
CA ALA A 333 -40.96 -14.02 -15.86
C ALA A 333 -40.67 -14.54 -17.27
N ALA A 334 -39.52 -15.18 -17.49
CA ALA A 334 -39.18 -15.79 -18.78
C ALA A 334 -40.18 -16.90 -19.17
N ALA A 335 -40.59 -17.74 -18.21
CA ALA A 335 -41.60 -18.78 -18.43
C ALA A 335 -42.98 -18.20 -18.77
N VAL A 336 -43.38 -17.10 -18.11
CA VAL A 336 -44.64 -16.39 -18.42
C VAL A 336 -44.61 -15.79 -19.82
N VAL A 337 -43.50 -15.15 -20.21
CA VAL A 337 -43.33 -14.61 -21.57
C VAL A 337 -43.43 -15.72 -22.61
N PHE A 338 -42.76 -16.85 -22.37
CA PHE A 338 -42.82 -18.01 -23.25
C PHE A 338 -44.27 -18.50 -23.44
N ARG A 339 -45.00 -18.71 -22.34
CA ARG A 339 -46.39 -19.18 -22.36
C ARG A 339 -47.34 -18.21 -23.06
N LEU A 340 -47.15 -16.91 -22.87
CA LEU A 340 -47.95 -15.88 -23.54
C LEU A 340 -47.76 -15.92 -25.05
N ILE A 341 -46.54 -16.16 -25.51
CA ILE A 341 -46.20 -16.22 -26.93
C ILE A 341 -46.71 -17.52 -27.56
N THR A 342 -46.62 -18.67 -26.88
CA THR A 342 -47.01 -19.96 -27.45
C THR A 342 -48.50 -20.29 -27.33
N HIS A 343 -49.18 -19.76 -26.30
CA HIS A 343 -50.58 -20.12 -26.01
C HIS A 343 -51.55 -18.94 -25.94
N GLY A 344 -51.09 -17.69 -26.05
CA GLY A 344 -51.94 -16.51 -26.19
C GLY A 344 -52.75 -16.09 -24.94
N THR A 345 -52.60 -16.77 -23.79
CA THR A 345 -53.31 -16.46 -22.53
C THR A 345 -52.45 -16.71 -21.29
N LEU A 346 -52.66 -15.92 -20.23
CA LEU A 346 -52.00 -16.05 -18.91
C LEU A 346 -52.35 -17.36 -18.17
#